data_AF-A0A346SLB8-F1
#
_entry.id   AF-A0A346SLB8-F1
#
_cell.length_a   1.000
_cell.length_b   1.000
_cell.length_c   1.000
_cell.angle_alpha   90.00
_cell.angle_beta   90.00
_cell.angle_gamma   90.00
#
_symmetry.space_group_name_H-M   'P 1'
#
loop_
_entity.id
_entity.type
_entity.pdbx_description
1 polymer ?
#
loop_
_entity_poly.entity_id
_entity_poly.type
_entity_poly.pdbx_seq_one_letter_code
_entity_poly.pdbx_strand_id
1 'polypeptide(L)'
;MDIKNNSFEDRVARIKQRSEENTSKSPSPGTESVWQRLSYPAAFLGAFLLGILAVFLSRFIQYQSVGIPVPGQVGTQDFVSLGLAGGACIMVMLFLKGKLREFAGALTVGALVTTFTFHNLVWQYPVFFERAYGEDWVDFVKDTTEPSSLNLFGTILPFG
;
A
#
# COMPACT_ATOMS: atom_id res chain seq x y z
N MET A 1 -72.11 4.60 -2.70
CA MET A 1 -70.92 4.23 -3.50
C MET A 1 -69.71 4.78 -2.76
N ASP A 2 -69.14 4.04 -1.79
CA ASP A 2 -68.03 4.49 -0.94
C ASP A 2 -66.82 3.54 -0.98
N ILE A 3 -66.57 2.94 -2.15
CA ILE A 3 -65.51 1.94 -2.31
C ILE A 3 -64.12 2.60 -2.44
N LYS A 4 -64.05 3.90 -2.78
CA LYS A 4 -62.77 4.60 -3.04
C LYS A 4 -62.04 5.11 -1.79
N ASN A 5 -62.75 5.52 -0.74
CA ASN A 5 -62.10 6.09 0.45
C ASN A 5 -61.35 5.02 1.27
N ASN A 6 -61.93 3.82 1.41
CA ASN A 6 -61.29 2.72 2.13
C ASN A 6 -59.97 2.29 1.48
N SER A 7 -59.87 2.37 0.14
CA SER A 7 -58.65 2.01 -0.60
C SER A 7 -57.48 2.94 -0.33
N PHE A 8 -57.74 4.23 -0.09
CA PHE A 8 -56.68 5.19 0.20
C PHE A 8 -56.21 5.08 1.65
N GLU A 9 -57.14 4.96 2.59
CA GLU A 9 -56.83 4.78 4.01
C GLU A 9 -56.05 3.49 4.26
N ASP A 10 -56.43 2.38 3.62
CA ASP A 10 -55.69 1.11 3.68
C ASP A 10 -54.27 1.21 3.11
N ARG A 11 -54.07 2.04 2.08
CA ARG A 11 -52.74 2.28 1.50
C ARG A 11 -51.88 3.11 2.45
N VAL A 12 -52.45 4.13 3.09
CA VAL A 12 -51.75 4.95 4.09
C VAL A 12 -51.36 4.12 5.31
N ALA A 13 -52.27 3.29 5.82
CA ALA A 13 -52.02 2.39 6.94
C ALA A 13 -50.88 1.40 6.63
N ARG A 14 -50.88 0.82 5.43
CA ARG A 14 -49.84 -0.11 4.98
C ARG A 14 -48.47 0.56 4.80
N ILE A 15 -48.43 1.79 4.28
CA ILE A 15 -47.18 2.57 4.17
C ILE A 15 -46.64 2.90 5.55
N LYS A 16 -47.52 3.31 6.48
CA LYS A 16 -47.13 3.63 7.86
C LYS A 16 -46.58 2.40 8.59
N GLN A 17 -47.26 1.26 8.48
CA GLN A 17 -46.80 0.00 9.05
C GLN A 17 -45.46 -0.45 8.44
N ARG A 18 -45.30 -0.34 7.12
CA ARG A 18 -44.03 -0.67 6.44
C ARG A 18 -42.91 0.30 6.83
N SER A 19 -43.24 1.56 7.04
CA SER A 19 -42.30 2.58 7.53
C SER A 19 -41.87 2.26 8.95
N GLU A 20 -42.80 1.96 9.86
CA GLU A 20 -42.52 1.62 11.26
C GLU A 20 -41.71 0.31 11.37
N GLU A 21 -42.03 -0.69 10.57
CA GLU A 21 -41.28 -1.94 10.48
C GLU A 21 -39.86 -1.72 9.92
N ASN A 22 -39.72 -0.87 8.90
CA ASN A 22 -38.40 -0.50 8.37
C ASN A 22 -37.61 0.40 9.31
N THR A 23 -38.26 1.24 10.13
CA THR A 23 -37.60 2.15 11.08
C THR A 23 -37.13 1.38 12.31
N SER A 24 -37.89 0.38 12.76
CA SER A 24 -37.51 -0.52 13.87
C SER A 24 -36.45 -1.54 13.48
N LYS A 25 -36.37 -1.93 12.20
CA LYS A 25 -35.31 -2.79 11.64
C LYS A 25 -34.10 -2.02 11.12
N SER A 26 -34.21 -0.70 10.96
CA SER A 26 -33.05 0.11 10.60
C SER A 26 -32.11 0.13 11.82
N PRO A 27 -30.84 -0.29 11.68
CA PRO A 27 -29.89 -0.09 12.76
C PRO A 27 -29.93 1.39 13.12
N SER A 28 -30.12 1.70 14.41
CA SER A 28 -30.03 3.09 14.87
C SER A 28 -28.75 3.69 14.30
N PRO A 29 -28.70 4.99 13.92
CA PRO A 29 -27.46 5.68 13.58
C PRO A 29 -26.64 5.84 14.86
N GLY A 30 -26.26 4.71 15.46
CA GLY A 30 -25.44 4.61 16.64
C GLY A 30 -24.05 4.92 16.15
N THR A 31 -23.63 6.15 16.44
CA THR A 31 -22.24 6.56 16.64
C THR A 31 -21.24 5.53 16.13
N GLU A 32 -21.00 5.50 14.82
CA GLU A 32 -19.84 4.78 14.32
C GLU A 32 -18.65 5.33 15.12
N SER A 33 -18.05 4.46 15.93
CA SER A 33 -16.97 4.87 16.81
C SER A 33 -15.89 5.52 15.96
N VAL A 34 -15.28 6.60 16.45
CA VAL A 34 -14.19 7.30 15.73
C VAL A 34 -13.13 6.31 15.24
N TRP A 35 -12.94 5.21 15.97
CA TRP A 35 -12.12 4.06 15.61
C TRP A 35 -12.52 3.34 14.31
N GLN A 36 -13.81 3.14 14.04
CA GLN A 36 -14.26 2.56 12.76
C GLN A 36 -13.97 3.50 11.58
N ARG A 37 -14.12 4.81 11.76
CA ARG A 37 -13.82 5.80 10.73
C ARG A 37 -12.32 5.93 10.43
N LEU A 38 -11.47 5.79 11.45
CA LEU A 38 -10.02 5.82 11.29
C LEU A 38 -9.41 4.50 10.79
N SER A 39 -10.13 3.39 10.94
CA SER A 39 -9.62 2.06 10.57
C SER A 39 -9.23 1.95 9.09
N TYR A 40 -9.98 2.58 8.20
CA TYR A 40 -9.73 2.53 6.75
C TYR A 40 -8.46 3.30 6.33
N PRO A 41 -8.30 4.61 6.63
CA PRO A 41 -7.08 5.32 6.29
C PRO A 41 -5.85 4.75 7.01
N ALA A 42 -6.00 4.25 8.24
CA ALA A 42 -4.92 3.57 8.95
C ALA A 42 -4.50 2.27 8.24
N ALA A 43 -5.45 1.46 7.77
CA ALA A 43 -5.16 0.25 7.01
C ALA A 43 -4.49 0.56 5.66
N PHE A 44 -4.93 1.63 4.97
CA PHE A 44 -4.30 2.10 3.74
C PHE A 44 -2.84 2.50 3.96
N LEU A 45 -2.58 3.32 4.99
CA LEU A 45 -1.22 3.73 5.36
C LEU A 45 -0.37 2.53 5.77
N GLY A 46 -0.93 1.61 6.55
CA GLY A 46 -0.25 0.37 6.94
C GLY A 46 0.16 -0.48 5.73
N ALA A 47 -0.71 -0.61 4.74
CA ALA A 47 -0.40 -1.32 3.50
C ALA A 47 0.70 -0.63 2.69
N PHE A 48 0.66 0.71 2.58
CA PHE A 48 1.72 1.48 1.93
C PHE A 48 3.08 1.26 2.61
N LEU A 49 3.13 1.40 3.95
CA LEU A 49 4.35 1.17 4.74
C LEU A 49 4.85 -0.27 4.63
N LEU A 50 3.95 -1.25 4.54
CA LEU A 50 4.32 -2.64 4.32
C LEU A 50 5.02 -2.83 2.97
N GLY A 51 4.57 -2.11 1.92
CA GLY A 51 5.23 -2.08 0.61
C GLY A 51 6.65 -1.51 0.69
N ILE A 52 6.85 -0.42 1.44
CA ILE A 52 8.19 0.14 1.71
C ILE A 52 9.07 -0.92 2.38
N LEU A 53 8.58 -1.52 3.47
CA LEU A 53 9.35 -2.51 4.24
C LEU A 53 9.73 -3.73 3.40
N ALA A 54 8.84 -4.18 2.52
CA ALA A 54 9.12 -5.29 1.61
C ALA A 54 10.33 -5.01 0.69
N VAL A 55 10.49 -3.78 0.21
CA VAL A 55 11.64 -3.38 -0.61
C VAL A 55 12.92 -3.36 0.21
N PHE A 56 12.90 -2.77 1.41
CA PHE A 56 14.07 -2.77 2.30
C PHE A 56 14.55 -4.19 2.59
N LEU A 57 13.63 -5.08 2.94
CA LEU A 57 13.94 -6.47 3.24
C LEU A 57 14.42 -7.23 2.00
N SER A 58 13.81 -6.99 0.84
CA SER A 58 14.25 -7.56 -0.44
C SER A 58 15.68 -7.16 -0.78
N ARG A 59 16.03 -5.88 -0.62
CA ARG A 59 17.40 -5.38 -0.83
C ARG A 59 18.38 -6.00 0.17
N PHE A 60 17.97 -6.15 1.43
CA PHE A 60 18.79 -6.77 2.46
C PHE A 60 19.07 -8.24 2.15
N ILE A 61 18.04 -9.00 1.79
CA ILE A 61 18.19 -10.41 1.39
C ILE A 61 19.11 -10.54 0.18
N GLN A 62 18.95 -9.67 -0.83
CA GLN A 62 19.82 -9.67 -2.01
C GLN A 62 21.26 -9.36 -1.66
N TYR A 63 21.52 -8.35 -0.82
CA TYR A 63 22.86 -8.04 -0.35
C TYR A 63 23.49 -9.24 0.38
N GLN A 64 22.75 -9.87 1.30
CA GLN A 64 23.25 -11.04 2.04
C GLN A 64 23.45 -12.28 1.16
N SER A 65 22.68 -12.43 0.08
CA SER A 65 22.71 -13.63 -0.77
C SER A 65 23.66 -13.52 -1.96
N VAL A 66 23.83 -12.31 -2.52
CA VAL A 66 24.54 -12.05 -3.78
C VAL A 66 25.72 -11.08 -3.57
N GLY A 67 25.67 -10.22 -2.54
CA GLY A 67 26.68 -9.19 -2.28
C GLY A 67 26.48 -7.94 -3.12
N ILE A 68 27.59 -7.30 -3.50
CA ILE A 68 27.59 -6.08 -4.32
C ILE A 68 27.40 -6.44 -5.80
N PRO A 69 26.47 -5.79 -6.50
CA PRO A 69 26.27 -6.02 -7.92
C PRO A 69 27.50 -5.61 -8.75
N VAL A 70 27.74 -6.33 -9.84
CA VAL A 70 28.78 -5.96 -10.79
C VAL A 70 28.35 -4.70 -11.56
N PRO A 71 29.24 -3.71 -11.76
CA PRO A 71 28.96 -2.54 -12.58
C PRO A 71 28.40 -2.93 -13.96
N GLY A 72 27.27 -2.30 -14.35
CA GLY A 72 26.54 -2.63 -15.59
C GLY A 72 25.36 -3.58 -15.43
N GLN A 73 25.15 -4.18 -14.24
CA GLN A 73 23.98 -5.02 -13.93
C GLN A 73 22.97 -4.36 -12.99
N VAL A 74 23.09 -3.05 -12.75
CA VAL A 74 22.22 -2.25 -11.87
C VAL A 74 20.73 -2.44 -12.17
N GLY A 75 20.35 -2.41 -13.45
CA GLY A 75 18.95 -2.61 -13.86
C GLY A 75 18.42 -4.01 -13.54
N THR A 76 19.26 -5.05 -13.63
CA THR A 76 18.88 -6.43 -13.31
C THR A 76 18.54 -6.60 -11.83
N GLN A 77 19.27 -5.92 -10.94
CA GLN A 77 19.00 -5.97 -9.50
C GLN A 77 17.66 -5.29 -9.16
N ASP A 78 17.29 -4.22 -9.87
CA ASP A 78 15.99 -3.56 -9.70
C ASP A 78 14.83 -4.48 -10.11
N PHE A 79 14.99 -5.24 -11.19
CA PHE A 79 14.02 -6.27 -11.59
C PHE A 79 13.90 -7.41 -10.57
N VAL A 80 15.01 -7.88 -10.02
CA VAL A 80 15.01 -8.89 -8.94
C VAL A 80 14.32 -8.34 -7.69
N SER A 81 14.62 -7.09 -7.34
CA SER A 81 14.02 -6.40 -6.19
C SER A 81 12.52 -6.25 -6.36
N LEU A 82 12.07 -5.82 -7.53
CA LEU A 82 10.65 -5.71 -7.89
C LEU A 82 9.97 -7.08 -7.95
N GLY A 83 10.66 -8.11 -8.45
CA GLY A 83 10.15 -9.47 -8.47
C GLY A 83 9.95 -10.04 -7.07
N LEU A 84 10.93 -9.87 -6.18
CA LEU A 84 10.85 -10.26 -4.78
C LEU A 84 9.80 -9.45 -4.00
N ALA A 85 9.80 -8.12 -4.18
CA ALA A 85 8.80 -7.25 -3.56
C ALA A 85 7.41 -7.61 -4.06
N GLY A 86 7.20 -7.74 -5.37
CA GLY A 86 5.95 -8.16 -5.99
C GLY A 86 5.51 -9.56 -5.55
N GLY A 87 6.44 -10.50 -5.40
CA GLY A 87 6.19 -11.82 -4.81
C GLY A 87 5.70 -11.72 -3.36
N ALA A 88 6.33 -10.86 -2.55
CA ALA A 88 5.86 -10.57 -1.19
C ALA A 88 4.47 -9.91 -1.19
N CYS A 89 4.20 -8.97 -2.11
CA CYS A 89 2.88 -8.37 -2.31
C CYS A 89 1.82 -9.44 -2.61
N ILE A 90 2.11 -10.35 -3.54
CA ILE A 90 1.20 -11.44 -3.93
C ILE A 90 0.97 -12.39 -2.75
N MET A 91 2.02 -12.78 -2.03
CA MET A 91 1.88 -13.61 -0.83
C MET A 91 0.98 -12.93 0.20
N VAL A 92 1.22 -11.65 0.49
CA VAL A 92 0.35 -10.85 1.37
C VAL A 92 -1.10 -10.86 0.84
N MET A 93 -1.33 -10.67 -0.46
CA MET A 93 -2.68 -10.75 -1.04
C MET A 93 -3.32 -12.14 -0.99
N LEU A 94 -2.54 -13.22 -1.01
CA LEU A 94 -3.02 -14.60 -0.92
C LEU A 94 -3.37 -14.99 0.53
N PHE A 95 -2.57 -14.54 1.50
CA PHE A 95 -2.80 -14.80 2.92
C PHE A 95 -3.86 -13.88 3.54
N LEU A 96 -4.06 -12.69 2.99
CA LEU A 96 -5.07 -11.74 3.46
C LEU A 96 -6.42 -11.95 2.73
N LYS A 97 -7.46 -12.32 3.47
CA LYS A 97 -8.81 -12.55 2.93
C LYS A 97 -9.51 -11.25 2.52
N GLY A 98 -10.23 -11.29 1.39
CA GLY A 98 -11.29 -10.32 1.04
C GLY A 98 -10.86 -8.85 1.04
N LYS A 99 -11.37 -8.07 1.99
CA LYS A 99 -11.27 -6.60 2.10
C LYS A 99 -9.84 -6.03 2.00
N LEU A 100 -8.82 -6.83 2.36
CA LEU A 100 -7.42 -6.39 2.30
C LEU A 100 -6.87 -6.30 0.87
N ARG A 101 -7.52 -6.93 -0.11
CA ARG A 101 -7.22 -6.75 -1.54
C ARG A 101 -7.44 -5.32 -2.01
N GLU A 102 -8.31 -4.56 -1.35
CA GLU A 102 -8.53 -3.13 -1.66
C GLU A 102 -7.27 -2.30 -1.39
N PHE A 103 -6.43 -2.73 -0.45
CA PHE A 103 -5.17 -2.06 -0.12
C PHE A 103 -3.95 -2.59 -0.88
N ALA A 104 -4.15 -3.58 -1.77
CA ALA A 104 -3.11 -4.08 -2.66
C ALA A 104 -2.46 -2.96 -3.46
N GLY A 105 -3.26 -2.00 -3.95
CA GLY A 105 -2.76 -0.84 -4.68
C GLY A 105 -1.82 0.03 -3.84
N ALA A 106 -2.19 0.33 -2.58
CA ALA A 106 -1.36 1.12 -1.67
C ALA A 106 0.00 0.44 -1.41
N LEU A 107 -0.02 -0.87 -1.20
CA LEU A 107 1.18 -1.67 -1.01
C LEU A 107 2.08 -1.64 -2.25
N THR A 108 1.52 -1.87 -3.44
CA THR A 108 2.26 -1.78 -4.71
C THR A 108 2.86 -0.40 -4.93
N VAL A 109 2.10 0.67 -4.67
CA VAL A 109 2.60 2.05 -4.78
C VAL A 109 3.75 2.29 -3.81
N GLY A 110 3.63 1.85 -2.55
CA GLY A 110 4.72 1.94 -1.57
C GLY A 110 5.98 1.22 -2.03
N ALA A 111 5.84 0.02 -2.59
CA ALA A 111 6.96 -0.74 -3.13
C ALA A 111 7.59 -0.06 -4.36
N LEU A 112 6.80 0.42 -5.32
CA LEU A 112 7.31 1.08 -6.52
C LEU A 112 8.03 2.39 -6.21
N VAL A 113 7.39 3.27 -5.43
CA VAL A 113 8.00 4.54 -5.01
C VAL A 113 9.32 4.26 -4.32
N THR A 114 9.31 3.36 -3.32
CA THR A 114 10.54 3.02 -2.58
C THR A 114 11.59 2.44 -3.51
N THR A 115 11.25 1.54 -4.43
CA THR A 115 12.23 0.92 -5.34
C THR A 115 13.01 1.98 -6.12
N PHE A 116 12.32 2.97 -6.68
CA PHE A 116 12.93 3.97 -7.56
C PHE A 116 13.52 5.16 -6.82
N THR A 117 13.21 5.34 -5.53
CA THR A 117 13.74 6.43 -4.69
C THR A 117 14.63 5.96 -3.55
N PHE A 118 14.84 4.66 -3.37
CA PHE A 118 15.55 4.09 -2.21
C PHE A 118 16.94 4.69 -2.03
N HIS A 119 17.66 4.89 -3.13
CA HIS A 119 18.99 5.47 -3.14
C HIS A 119 19.02 6.86 -2.49
N ASN A 120 17.96 7.66 -2.60
CA ASN A 120 17.89 8.97 -1.92
C ASN A 120 17.99 8.84 -0.39
N LEU A 121 17.47 7.75 0.20
CA LEU A 121 17.62 7.50 1.63
C LEU A 121 19.05 7.12 1.99
N VAL A 122 19.75 6.41 1.10
CA VAL A 122 21.17 6.10 1.24
C VAL A 122 22.02 7.37 1.17
N TRP A 123 21.69 8.29 0.26
CA TRP A 123 22.30 9.61 0.18
C TRP A 123 22.08 10.44 1.45
N GLN A 124 20.86 10.42 2.00
CA GLN A 124 20.49 11.20 3.18
C GLN A 124 21.08 10.64 4.49
N TYR A 125 21.18 9.31 4.61
CA TYR A 125 21.56 8.62 5.86
C TYR A 125 22.64 7.54 5.64
N PRO A 126 23.79 7.86 5.04
CA PRO A 126 24.78 6.85 4.62
C PRO A 126 25.28 5.99 5.77
N VAL A 127 25.60 6.60 6.92
CA VAL A 127 26.08 5.89 8.13
C VAL A 127 25.11 4.83 8.64
N PHE A 128 23.80 5.04 8.47
CA PHE A 128 22.80 4.03 8.83
C PHE A 128 22.87 2.83 7.89
N PHE A 129 22.97 3.08 6.58
CA PHE A 129 23.01 2.03 5.56
C PHE A 129 24.37 1.31 5.52
N GLU A 130 25.48 1.97 5.83
CA GLU A 130 26.81 1.34 5.99
C GLU A 130 26.77 0.23 7.05
N ARG A 131 26.04 0.47 8.17
CA ARG A 131 25.88 -0.54 9.23
C ARG A 131 24.99 -1.71 8.81
N ALA A 132 24.04 -1.48 7.92
CA ALA A 132 23.07 -2.49 7.50
C ALA A 132 23.53 -3.29 6.27
N TYR A 133 24.27 -2.67 5.36
CA TYR A 133 24.62 -3.19 4.03
C TYR A 133 26.13 -3.11 3.72
N GLY A 134 26.98 -2.63 4.64
CA GLY A 134 28.40 -2.43 4.37
C GLY A 134 28.71 -1.10 3.67
N GLU A 135 29.93 -0.62 3.86
CA GLU A 135 30.45 0.63 3.27
C GLU A 135 30.55 0.53 1.75
N ASP A 136 31.07 -0.60 1.29
CA ASP A 136 31.26 -0.97 -0.11
C ASP A 136 29.95 -0.99 -0.92
N TRP A 137 28.84 -1.42 -0.33
CA TRP A 137 27.52 -1.36 -0.96
C TRP A 137 26.98 0.08 -1.04
N VAL A 138 27.20 0.89 0.00
CA VAL A 138 26.77 2.30 0.02
C VAL A 138 27.52 3.10 -1.04
N ASP A 139 28.83 2.87 -1.16
CA ASP A 139 29.66 3.49 -2.20
C ASP A 139 29.17 3.09 -3.59
N PHE A 140 28.90 1.80 -3.82
CA PHE A 140 28.30 1.34 -5.08
C PHE A 140 27.00 2.07 -5.42
N VAL A 141 26.10 2.27 -4.45
CA VAL A 141 24.85 3.00 -4.70
C VAL A 141 25.12 4.45 -5.06
N LYS A 142 26.06 5.11 -4.38
CA LYS A 142 26.42 6.51 -4.68
C LYS A 142 27.15 6.66 -6.01
N ASP A 143 27.93 5.67 -6.41
CA ASP A 143 28.64 5.67 -7.70
C ASP A 143 27.70 5.43 -8.89
N THR A 144 26.53 4.84 -8.65
CA THR A 144 25.57 4.46 -9.70
C THR A 144 24.28 5.27 -9.69
N THR A 145 24.10 6.18 -8.73
CA THR A 145 22.88 6.99 -8.58
C THR A 145 23.20 8.42 -8.16
N GLU A 146 22.23 9.32 -8.31
CA GLU A 146 22.37 10.72 -7.87
C GLU A 146 21.37 11.03 -6.75
N PRO A 147 21.70 11.95 -5.81
CA PRO A 147 20.73 12.41 -4.81
C PRO A 147 19.60 13.19 -5.49
N SER A 148 18.45 13.26 -4.84
CA SER A 148 17.27 13.97 -5.34
C SER A 148 16.86 13.55 -6.76
N SER A 149 16.80 12.24 -7.02
CA SER A 149 16.45 11.70 -8.34
C SER A 149 15.57 10.44 -8.26
N LEU A 150 14.97 10.08 -9.39
CA LEU A 150 14.47 8.72 -9.64
C LEU A 150 15.52 7.93 -10.40
N ASN A 151 15.76 6.70 -9.95
CA ASN A 151 16.54 5.74 -10.74
C ASN A 151 15.58 4.73 -11.37
N LEU A 152 15.35 4.84 -12.67
CA LEU A 152 14.54 3.91 -13.44
C LEU A 152 15.45 2.95 -14.21
N PHE A 153 15.70 1.78 -13.61
CA PHE A 153 16.48 0.70 -14.25
C PHE A 153 17.87 1.14 -14.74
N GLY A 154 18.55 2.01 -13.97
CA GLY A 154 19.84 2.59 -14.32
C GLY A 154 19.76 3.93 -15.07
N THR A 155 18.56 4.42 -15.41
CA THR A 155 18.36 5.77 -15.95
C THR A 155 18.03 6.73 -14.82
N ILE A 156 18.86 7.75 -14.63
CA ILE A 156 18.68 8.77 -13.59
C ILE A 156 17.81 9.91 -14.14
N LEU A 157 16.75 10.23 -13.42
CA LEU A 157 15.88 11.37 -13.68
C LEU A 157 15.90 12.32 -12.47
N PRO A 158 16.54 13.48 -12.55
CA PRO A 158 16.59 14.42 -11.42
C PRO A 158 15.20 14.97 -11.12
N PHE A 159 14.92 15.18 -9.82
CA PHE A 159 13.84 16.07 -9.42
C PHE A 159 14.32 17.49 -9.71
N GLY A 160 13.69 18.15 -10.70
CA GLY A 160 14.15 19.43 -11.25
C GLY A 160 14.33 20.56 -10.24
#